data_AF-A0A2E4VBU7-F1
#
_entry.id   AF-A0A2E4VBU7-F1
#
_cell.length_a   1.000
_cell.length_b   1.000
_cell.length_c   1.000
_cell.angle_alpha   90.00
_cell.angle_beta   90.00
_cell.angle_gamma   90.00
#
_symmetry.space_group_name_H-M   'P 1'
#
loop_
_entity.id
_entity.type
_entity.pdbx_description
1 polymer ?
#
loop_
_entity_poly.entity_id
_entity_poly.type
_entity_poly.pdbx_seq_one_letter_code
_entity_poly.pdbx_strand_id
1 'polypeptide(L)'
;MKFSQIDADDNWEVEVSFGSNGDDFHDPVIVKSTVHGGRFAVVRQIADAAPDRGAVFSEIIDNYFSTVITGGAAVNPAEKVSTTWGNLKAQAIK
;
A
#
# COMPACT_ATOMS: atom_id res chain seq x y z
N MET A 1 -7.42 -13.06 4.37
CA MET A 1 -7.46 -12.99 5.86
C MET A 1 -8.91 -13.06 6.30
N LYS A 2 -9.25 -13.77 7.39
CA LYS A 2 -10.65 -13.74 7.84
C LYS A 2 -10.93 -12.49 8.68
N PHE A 3 -12.01 -11.77 8.38
CA PHE A 3 -12.42 -10.60 9.16
C PHE A 3 -12.75 -11.01 10.60
N SER A 4 -13.49 -12.12 10.75
CA SER A 4 -13.86 -12.71 12.03
C SER A 4 -12.68 -13.05 12.94
N GLN A 5 -11.49 -13.30 12.38
CA GLN A 5 -10.28 -13.54 13.17
C GLN A 5 -9.68 -12.27 13.77
N ILE A 6 -9.86 -11.13 13.09
CA ILE A 6 -9.43 -9.82 13.60
C ILE A 6 -10.48 -9.29 14.58
N ASP A 7 -11.77 -9.40 14.25
CA ASP A 7 -12.88 -8.95 15.09
C ASP A 7 -13.00 -9.74 16.41
N ALA A 8 -12.39 -10.92 16.49
CA ALA A 8 -12.29 -11.70 17.72
C ALA A 8 -11.28 -11.13 18.75
N ASP A 9 -10.45 -10.16 18.36
CA ASP A 9 -9.45 -9.53 19.24
C ASP A 9 -9.51 -8.00 19.12
N ASP A 10 -10.07 -7.34 20.15
CA ASP A 10 -10.23 -5.88 20.24
C ASP A 10 -8.90 -5.09 20.12
N ASN A 11 -7.75 -5.76 20.21
CA ASN A 11 -6.44 -5.15 20.01
C ASN A 11 -6.13 -4.85 18.54
N TRP A 12 -6.95 -5.34 17.61
CA TRP A 12 -6.73 -5.24 16.17
C TRP A 12 -7.97 -4.76 15.43
N GLU A 13 -7.75 -3.89 14.45
CA GLU A 13 -8.80 -3.42 13.56
C GLU A 13 -8.35 -3.53 12.10
N VAL A 14 -9.26 -3.84 11.19
CA VAL A 14 -9.01 -3.71 9.76
C VAL A 14 -9.06 -2.23 9.39
N GLU A 15 -7.90 -1.66 9.06
CA GLU A 15 -7.80 -0.25 8.66
C GLU A 15 -8.17 -0.08 7.18
N VAL A 16 -7.71 -1.00 6.33
CA VAL A 16 -8.00 -0.96 4.88
C VAL A 16 -8.15 -2.38 4.35
N SER A 17 -9.27 -2.66 3.68
CA SER A 17 -9.44 -3.89 2.89
C SER A 17 -9.30 -3.56 1.41
N PHE A 18 -8.32 -4.16 0.74
CA PHE A 18 -8.07 -3.96 -0.69
C PHE A 18 -8.84 -4.94 -1.56
N GLY A 19 -8.97 -6.19 -1.12
CA GLY A 19 -9.81 -7.18 -1.76
C GLY A 19 -10.70 -7.85 -0.72
N SER A 20 -11.96 -8.05 -1.09
CA SER A 20 -12.94 -8.78 -0.30
C SER A 20 -13.77 -9.61 -1.26
N ASN A 21 -14.10 -10.82 -0.85
CA ASN A 21 -15.06 -11.64 -1.59
C ASN A 21 -16.52 -11.30 -1.25
N GLY A 22 -16.77 -10.23 -0.48
CA GLY A 22 -18.09 -9.83 0.02
C GLY A 22 -18.51 -10.57 1.31
N ASP A 23 -17.73 -11.55 1.73
CA ASP A 23 -17.93 -12.34 2.95
C ASP A 23 -16.72 -12.18 3.88
N ASP A 24 -16.40 -13.20 4.66
CA ASP A 24 -15.38 -13.18 5.71
C ASP A 24 -13.94 -13.08 5.18
N PHE A 25 -13.68 -13.22 3.87
CA PHE A 25 -12.32 -13.27 3.33
C PHE A 25 -11.89 -11.93 2.74
N HIS A 26 -10.87 -11.35 3.35
CA HIS A 26 -10.25 -10.08 2.99
C HIS A 26 -8.77 -10.26 2.68
N ASP A 27 -8.39 -10.12 1.42
CA ASP A 27 -7.01 -9.94 1.00
C ASP A 27 -6.95 -9.23 -0.36
N PRO A 28 -5.97 -8.33 -0.57
CA PRO A 28 -5.02 -7.81 0.42
C PRO A 28 -5.70 -6.96 1.51
N VAL A 29 -5.13 -6.87 2.72
CA VAL A 29 -5.70 -6.09 3.84
C VAL A 29 -4.60 -5.48 4.73
N ILE A 30 -4.82 -4.27 5.25
CA ILE A 30 -4.01 -3.64 6.31
C ILE A 30 -4.75 -3.79 7.63
N VAL A 31 -4.06 -4.36 8.61
CA VAL A 31 -4.53 -4.48 9.98
C VAL A 31 -3.70 -3.55 10.86
N LYS A 32 -4.38 -2.84 11.75
CA LYS A 32 -3.79 -1.88 12.68
C LYS A 32 -4.02 -2.35 14.10
N SER A 33 -3.00 -2.19 14.93
CA SER A 33 -3.11 -2.36 16.38
C SER A 33 -3.81 -1.15 17.00
N THR A 34 -4.86 -1.39 17.77
CA THR A 34 -5.55 -0.35 18.55
C THR A 34 -4.75 0.06 19.80
N VAL A 35 -3.81 -0.79 20.25
CA VAL A 35 -2.99 -0.57 21.45
C VAL A 35 -1.73 0.25 21.17
N HIS A 36 -1.01 -0.06 20.09
CA HIS A 36 0.30 0.54 19.81
C HIS A 36 0.34 1.32 18.48
N GLY A 37 -0.73 1.28 17.67
CA GLY A 37 -0.79 1.94 16.37
C GLY A 37 0.08 1.31 15.28
N GLY A 38 0.73 0.19 15.58
CA GLY A 38 1.51 -0.59 14.60
C GLY A 38 0.60 -1.19 13.52
N ARG A 39 1.08 -1.25 12.28
CA ARG A 39 0.33 -1.77 11.14
C ARG A 39 1.07 -2.93 10.51
N PHE A 40 0.33 -3.92 10.04
CA PHE A 40 0.86 -4.95 9.17
C PHE A 40 -0.07 -5.16 7.97
N ALA A 41 0.54 -5.45 6.81
CA ALA A 41 -0.17 -5.73 5.59
C ALA A 41 -0.20 -7.24 5.32
N VAL A 42 -1.40 -7.81 5.21
CA VAL A 42 -1.60 -9.18 4.76
C VAL A 42 -1.92 -9.13 3.28
N VAL A 43 -0.92 -9.47 2.47
CA VAL A 43 -1.00 -9.38 1.01
C VAL A 43 -1.80 -10.55 0.40
N ARG A 44 -1.86 -11.70 1.08
CA ARG A 44 -2.49 -12.92 0.56
C ARG A 44 -2.73 -13.94 1.68
N GLN A 45 -3.83 -14.69 1.62
CA GLN A 45 -3.97 -16.00 2.26
C GLN A 45 -3.92 -17.10 1.19
N ILE A 46 -3.26 -18.23 1.47
CA ILE A 46 -3.18 -19.37 0.55
C ILE A 46 -3.71 -20.61 1.25
N ALA A 47 -4.59 -21.37 0.58
CA ALA A 47 -4.92 -22.74 0.99
C ALA A 47 -4.10 -23.78 0.20
N ASP A 48 -3.80 -23.52 -1.09
CA ASP A 48 -2.84 -24.26 -1.93
C ASP A 48 -2.52 -23.48 -3.23
N ALA A 49 -1.57 -23.96 -4.04
CA ALA A 49 -1.04 -23.47 -5.34
C ALA A 49 -1.42 -22.03 -5.74
N ALA A 50 -0.51 -21.12 -5.42
CA ALA A 50 -0.59 -19.68 -5.59
C ALA A 50 -0.85 -19.19 -7.04
N PRO A 51 -1.79 -18.24 -7.26
CA PRO A 51 -1.80 -17.38 -8.43
C PRO A 51 -0.50 -16.56 -8.56
N ASP A 52 -0.16 -16.12 -9.77
CA ASP A 52 1.07 -15.40 -10.06
C ASP A 52 1.23 -14.16 -9.15
N ARG A 53 2.41 -14.01 -8.58
CA ARG A 53 2.75 -12.94 -7.61
C ARG A 53 2.53 -11.57 -8.25
N GLY A 54 2.75 -11.47 -9.56
CA GLY A 54 2.59 -10.22 -10.32
C GLY A 54 1.17 -9.64 -10.24
N ALA A 55 0.13 -10.48 -10.32
CA ALA A 55 -1.26 -10.00 -10.36
C ALA A 55 -1.72 -9.36 -9.03
N VAL A 56 -1.28 -9.93 -7.90
CA VAL A 56 -1.60 -9.38 -6.57
C VAL A 56 -0.86 -8.07 -6.33
N PHE A 57 0.40 -7.98 -6.75
CA PHE A 57 1.17 -6.73 -6.64
C PHE A 57 0.66 -5.65 -7.58
N SER A 58 0.21 -5.99 -8.80
CA SER A 58 -0.39 -5.00 -9.71
C SER A 58 -1.68 -4.43 -9.13
N GLU A 59 -2.53 -5.25 -8.52
CA GLU A 59 -3.78 -4.78 -7.90
C GLU A 59 -3.52 -3.81 -6.73
N ILE A 60 -2.50 -4.08 -5.90
CA ILE A 60 -2.06 -3.15 -4.84
C ILE A 60 -1.55 -1.83 -5.43
N ILE A 61 -0.79 -1.90 -6.52
CA ILE A 61 -0.28 -0.71 -7.22
C ILE A 61 -1.43 0.14 -7.77
N ASP A 62 -2.37 -0.51 -8.47
CA ASP A 62 -3.45 0.14 -9.18
C ASP A 62 -4.48 0.75 -8.23
N ASN A 63 -4.82 0.06 -7.14
CA ASN A 63 -5.87 0.52 -6.21
C ASN A 63 -5.37 1.48 -5.11
N TYR A 64 -4.11 1.32 -4.65
CA TYR A 64 -3.59 2.09 -3.51
C TYR A 64 -2.41 3.00 -3.87
N PHE A 65 -1.46 2.49 -4.64
CA PHE A 65 -0.26 3.27 -4.93
C PHE A 65 -0.57 4.44 -5.87
N SER A 66 -1.44 4.22 -6.86
CA SER A 66 -1.92 5.29 -7.75
C SER A 66 -2.60 6.41 -6.95
N THR A 67 -3.46 6.08 -5.98
CA THR A 67 -4.22 7.03 -5.16
C THR A 67 -3.35 7.76 -4.14
N VAL A 68 -2.38 7.08 -3.53
CA VAL A 68 -1.40 7.68 -2.61
C VAL A 68 -0.40 8.61 -3.34
N ILE A 69 0.07 8.21 -4.52
CA ILE A 69 1.00 9.03 -5.34
C ILE A 69 0.29 10.26 -5.92
N THR A 70 -0.96 10.10 -6.38
CA THR A 70 -1.73 11.22 -6.98
C THR A 70 -2.30 12.19 -5.93
N GLY A 71 -2.53 11.74 -4.69
CA GLY A 71 -3.18 12.53 -3.66
C GLY A 71 -2.28 13.46 -2.81
N GLY A 72 -0.96 13.28 -2.81
CA GLY A 72 -0.10 14.14 -1.96
C GLY A 72 1.39 13.83 -1.90
N ALA A 73 1.85 12.73 -2.51
CA ALA A 73 3.29 12.40 -2.60
C ALA A 73 3.92 12.78 -3.95
N ALA A 74 3.24 13.61 -4.75
CA ALA A 74 3.88 14.27 -5.88
C ALA A 74 4.95 15.22 -5.32
N VAL A 75 6.18 14.71 -5.17
CA VAL A 75 7.35 15.53 -4.86
C VAL A 75 7.29 16.80 -5.69
N ASN A 76 7.45 17.94 -5.04
CA ASN A 76 7.39 19.25 -5.68
C ASN A 76 8.21 19.15 -6.98
N PRO A 77 7.68 19.54 -8.15
CA PRO A 77 8.43 19.45 -9.40
C PRO A 77 9.83 20.07 -9.33
N ALA A 78 10.05 21.04 -8.44
CA ALA A 78 11.36 21.62 -8.12
C ALA A 78 12.33 20.65 -7.39
N GLU A 79 11.81 19.75 -6.57
CA GLU A 79 12.57 18.73 -5.82
C GLU A 79 12.84 17.47 -6.64
N LYS A 80 12.30 17.38 -7.86
CA LYS A 80 12.64 16.29 -8.77
C LYS A 80 14.13 16.37 -9.11
N VAL A 81 14.78 15.22 -9.02
CA VAL A 81 16.21 15.04 -9.32
C VAL A 81 16.57 15.63 -10.69
N SER A 82 15.69 15.51 -11.69
CA SER A 82 15.88 16.11 -13.02
C SER A 82 15.98 17.64 -13.02
N THR A 83 15.16 18.33 -12.22
CA THR A 83 15.17 19.79 -12.09
C THR A 83 16.43 20.26 -11.36
N THR A 84 16.82 19.53 -10.32
CA THR A 84 18.07 19.79 -9.58
C THR A 84 19.30 19.63 -10.48
N TRP A 85 19.36 18.56 -11.29
CA TRP A 85 20.45 18.36 -12.26
C TRP A 85 20.48 19.42 -13.36
N GLY A 86 19.32 19.86 -13.85
CA GLY A 86 19.23 20.95 -14.83
C GLY A 86 19.85 22.25 -14.31
N ASN A 87 19.52 22.61 -13.06
CA ASN A 87 20.05 23.81 -12.41
C ASN A 87 21.55 23.72 -12.15
N LEU A 88 22.05 22.58 -11.68
CA LEU A 88 23.50 22.36 -11.47
C LEU A 88 24.29 22.47 -12.78
N LYS A 89 23.78 21.91 -13.88
CA LYS A 89 24.41 22.07 -15.21
C LYS A 89 24.39 23.52 -15.69
N ALA A 90 23.29 24.24 -15.50
CA ALA A 90 23.19 25.64 -15.87
C ALA A 90 24.15 26.54 -15.07
N GLN A 91 24.43 26.20 -13.82
CA GLN A 91 25.41 26.90 -12.98
C GLN A 91 26.86 26.53 -13.34
N ALA A 92 27.13 25.29 -13.76
CA ALA A 92 28.46 24.82 -14.15
C ALA A 92 28.93 25.34 -15.53
N ILE A 93 28.06 26.01 -16.30
CA ILE A 93 28.36 26.57 -17.63
C ILE A 93 28.59 28.11 -17.56
N LYS A 94 28.85 28.66 -16.37
CA LYS A 94 29.37 30.03 -16.19
C LYS A 94 30.85 30.01 -15.85
#